data_AF-A0A843K6Q6-F1
#
_entry.id   AF-A0A843K6Q6-F1
#
_cell.length_a   1.000
_cell.length_b   1.000
_cell.length_c   1.000
_cell.angle_alpha   90.00
_cell.angle_beta   90.00
_cell.angle_gamma   90.00
#
_symmetry.space_group_name_H-M   'P 1'
#
loop_
_entity.id
_entity.type
_entity.pdbx_description
1 polymer ?
#
loop_
_entity_poly.entity_id
_entity_poly.type
_entity_poly.pdbx_seq_one_letter_code
_entity_poly.pdbx_strand_id
1 'polypeptide(L)'
;MTKTEEFLMEAFAGESQANRKYSAFAAQADKEGYPQAARLFRAAAEAEAVHSANHLRALKAIKSTKENLREAIAGETHEFKEMYPEMIAAAKAEGAKEAERSF
;
A
#
# COMPACT_ATOMS: atom_id res chain seq x y z
N MET A 1 -13.98 6.49 15.57
CA MET A 1 -14.45 6.49 14.17
C MET A 1 -15.89 6.03 14.15
N THR A 2 -16.67 6.46 13.18
CA THR A 2 -17.96 5.82 12.87
C THR A 2 -17.71 4.50 12.14
N LYS A 3 -18.70 3.61 12.14
CA LYS A 3 -18.63 2.36 11.37
C LYS A 3 -18.38 2.59 9.88
N THR A 4 -18.92 3.69 9.33
CA THR A 4 -18.66 4.07 7.94
C THR A 4 -17.22 4.53 7.72
N GLU A 5 -16.63 5.25 8.66
CA GLU A 5 -15.21 5.63 8.59
C GLU A 5 -14.29 4.40 8.66
N GLU A 6 -14.63 3.41 9.49
CA GLU A 6 -13.90 2.14 9.54
C GLU A 6 -13.97 1.39 8.20
N PHE A 7 -15.15 1.28 7.59
CA PHE A 7 -15.32 0.66 6.28
C PHE A 7 -14.60 1.40 5.16
N LEU A 8 -14.57 2.73 5.21
CA LEU A 8 -13.80 3.53 4.24
C LEU A 8 -12.30 3.29 4.39
N MET A 9 -11.80 3.11 5.61
CA MET A 9 -10.39 2.81 5.85
C MET A 9 -10.03 1.39 5.43
N GLU A 10 -10.91 0.42 5.67
CA GLU A 10 -10.78 -0.96 5.19
C GLU A 10 -10.76 -1.00 3.65
N ALA A 11 -11.69 -0.29 2.99
CA ALA A 11 -11.72 -0.17 1.53
C ALA A 11 -10.43 0.49 1.01
N PHE A 12 -10.00 1.60 1.61
CA PHE A 12 -8.74 2.25 1.25
C PHE A 12 -7.54 1.31 1.33
N ALA A 13 -7.44 0.51 2.39
CA ALA A 13 -6.38 -0.50 2.54
C ALA A 13 -6.48 -1.58 1.45
N GLY A 14 -7.69 -2.07 1.15
CA GLY A 14 -7.93 -3.07 0.11
C GLY A 14 -7.54 -2.57 -1.29
N GLU A 15 -8.00 -1.38 -1.66
CA GLU A 15 -7.70 -0.74 -2.95
C GLU A 15 -6.20 -0.45 -3.11
N SER A 16 -5.53 -0.02 -2.04
CA SER A 16 -4.09 0.23 -2.04
C SER A 16 -3.29 -1.06 -2.27
N GLN A 17 -3.69 -2.16 -1.63
CA GLN A 17 -3.10 -3.48 -1.85
C GLN A 17 -3.37 -4.01 -3.28
N ALA A 18 -4.58 -3.83 -3.80
CA ALA A 18 -4.94 -4.24 -5.14
C ALA A 18 -4.12 -3.50 -6.20
N ASN A 19 -4.01 -2.18 -6.08
CA ASN A 19 -3.17 -1.33 -6.93
C ASN A 19 -1.72 -1.84 -7.02
N ARG A 20 -1.08 -2.13 -5.87
CA ARG A 20 0.31 -2.64 -5.84
C ARG A 20 0.42 -4.05 -6.40
N LYS A 21 -0.52 -4.95 -6.10
CA LYS A 21 -0.55 -6.31 -6.68
C LYS A 21 -0.69 -6.30 -8.19
N TYR A 22 -1.65 -5.54 -8.73
CA TYR A 22 -1.87 -5.47 -10.17
C TYR A 22 -0.70 -4.84 -10.91
N SER A 23 -0.02 -3.86 -10.31
CA SER A 23 1.23 -3.32 -10.86
C SER A 23 2.32 -4.39 -10.95
N ALA A 24 2.49 -5.23 -9.92
CA ALA A 24 3.44 -6.35 -9.93
C ALA A 24 3.05 -7.44 -10.95
N PHE A 25 1.76 -7.76 -11.06
CA PHE A 25 1.25 -8.74 -12.04
C PHE A 25 1.44 -8.25 -13.47
N ALA A 26 1.27 -6.95 -13.73
CA ALA A 26 1.56 -6.37 -15.03
C ALA A 26 3.04 -6.59 -15.43
N ALA A 27 3.96 -6.33 -14.51
CA ALA A 27 5.39 -6.55 -14.76
C ALA A 27 5.72 -8.03 -15.01
N GLN A 28 5.04 -8.95 -14.33
CA GLN A 28 5.20 -10.39 -14.59
C GLN A 28 4.65 -10.76 -15.98
N ALA A 29 3.47 -10.24 -16.36
CA ALA A 29 2.88 -10.48 -17.67
C ALA A 29 3.76 -9.92 -18.82
N ASP A 30 4.47 -8.81 -18.62
CA ASP A 30 5.45 -8.33 -19.60
C ASP A 30 6.60 -9.33 -19.78
N LYS A 31 7.16 -9.84 -18.67
CA LYS A 31 8.27 -10.82 -18.69
C LYS A 31 7.90 -12.11 -19.41
N GLU A 32 6.65 -12.52 -19.30
CA GLU A 32 6.12 -13.72 -19.93
C GLU A 32 5.66 -13.50 -21.38
N GLY A 33 5.70 -12.27 -21.89
CA GLY A 33 5.31 -11.95 -23.27
C GLY A 33 3.80 -11.85 -23.48
N TYR A 34 3.02 -11.49 -22.44
CA TYR A 34 1.57 -11.28 -22.50
C TYR A 34 1.19 -9.79 -22.46
N PRO A 35 1.40 -9.02 -23.55
CA PRO A 35 1.22 -7.57 -23.54
C PRO A 35 -0.22 -7.12 -23.28
N GLN A 36 -1.21 -7.93 -23.66
CA GLN A 36 -2.64 -7.61 -23.43
C GLN A 36 -3.01 -7.78 -21.95
N ALA A 37 -2.54 -8.84 -21.31
CA ALA A 37 -2.73 -9.04 -19.87
C ALA A 37 -2.00 -7.95 -19.06
N ALA A 38 -0.77 -7.63 -19.45
CA ALA A 38 -0.02 -6.56 -18.81
C ALA A 38 -0.74 -5.19 -18.92
N ARG A 39 -1.34 -4.90 -20.09
CA ARG A 39 -2.15 -3.68 -20.27
C ARG A 39 -3.39 -3.69 -19.37
N LEU A 40 -4.09 -4.82 -19.29
CA LEU A 40 -5.27 -4.95 -18.43
C LEU A 40 -4.92 -4.74 -16.95
N PHE A 41 -3.85 -5.37 -16.45
CA PHE A 41 -3.42 -5.19 -15.07
C PHE A 41 -3.02 -3.76 -14.75
N ARG A 42 -2.33 -3.06 -15.66
CA ARG A 42 -2.02 -1.63 -15.48
C ARG A 42 -3.29 -0.79 -15.42
N ALA A 43 -4.24 -1.03 -16.31
CA ALA A 43 -5.51 -0.29 -16.31
C ALA A 43 -6.30 -0.52 -15.01
N ALA A 44 -6.33 -1.77 -14.52
CA ALA A 44 -6.94 -2.09 -13.24
C ALA A 44 -6.22 -1.39 -12.08
N ALA A 45 -4.88 -1.40 -12.05
CA ALA A 45 -4.11 -0.69 -11.02
C ALA A 45 -4.47 0.81 -10.99
N GLU A 46 -4.52 1.48 -12.14
CA GLU A 46 -4.93 2.90 -12.21
C GLU A 46 -6.37 3.12 -11.72
N ALA A 47 -7.29 2.19 -11.98
CA ALA A 47 -8.65 2.26 -11.44
C ALA A 47 -8.66 2.19 -9.89
N GLU A 48 -7.88 1.29 -9.29
CA GLU A 48 -7.81 1.19 -7.82
C GLU A 48 -7.12 2.40 -7.18
N ALA A 49 -6.21 3.06 -7.90
CA ALA A 49 -5.67 4.35 -7.47
C ALA A 49 -6.77 5.45 -7.40
N VAL A 50 -7.72 5.43 -8.34
CA VAL A 50 -8.88 6.33 -8.30
C VAL A 50 -9.82 5.97 -7.15
N HIS A 51 -10.13 4.69 -6.94
CA HIS A 51 -10.97 4.24 -5.83
C HIS A 51 -10.38 4.60 -4.46
N SER A 52 -9.12 4.27 -4.22
CA SER A 52 -8.39 4.63 -2.98
C SER A 52 -8.39 6.14 -2.73
N ALA A 53 -8.13 6.96 -3.76
CA ALA A 53 -8.19 8.41 -3.64
C ALA A 53 -9.60 8.92 -3.29
N ASN A 54 -10.66 8.29 -3.81
CA ASN A 54 -12.04 8.65 -3.47
C ASN A 54 -12.36 8.34 -2.01
N HIS A 55 -11.90 7.22 -1.47
CA HIS A 55 -12.09 6.88 -0.06
C HIS A 55 -11.33 7.86 0.88
N LEU A 56 -10.09 8.22 0.55
CA LEU A 56 -9.36 9.25 1.30
C LEU A 56 -10.06 10.61 1.28
N ARG A 57 -10.65 11.01 0.14
CA ARG A 57 -11.46 12.24 0.07
C ARG A 57 -12.71 12.15 0.94
N ALA A 58 -13.41 11.02 0.92
CA ALA A 58 -14.60 10.80 1.76
C ALA A 58 -14.26 10.86 3.26
N LEU A 59 -13.08 10.33 3.65
CA LEU A 59 -12.52 10.43 5.00
C LEU A 59 -11.99 11.83 5.36
N LYS A 60 -11.92 12.76 4.39
CA LYS A 60 -11.24 14.05 4.54
C LYS A 60 -9.79 13.91 5.02
N ALA A 61 -9.13 12.82 4.60
CA ALA A 61 -7.76 12.49 4.96
C ALA A 61 -6.73 13.27 4.12
N ILE A 62 -7.13 13.80 2.97
CA ILE A 62 -6.27 14.68 2.15
C ILE A 62 -6.41 16.12 2.67
N LYS A 63 -5.39 16.61 3.39
CA LYS A 63 -5.36 17.94 4.03
C LYS A 63 -4.39 18.89 3.31
N SER A 64 -3.97 19.98 3.95
CA SER A 64 -2.93 20.85 3.42
C SER A 64 -1.59 20.11 3.28
N THR A 65 -0.73 20.56 2.36
CA THR A 65 0.60 19.96 2.18
C THR A 65 1.40 19.91 3.49
N LYS A 66 1.30 20.94 4.34
CA LYS A 66 1.97 20.98 5.64
C LYS A 66 1.47 19.89 6.59
N GLU A 67 0.16 19.64 6.60
CA GLU A 67 -0.43 18.59 7.44
C GLU A 67 -0.08 17.20 6.91
N ASN A 68 -0.19 16.99 5.59
CA ASN A 68 0.16 15.72 4.95
C ASN A 68 1.64 15.37 5.16
N LEU A 69 2.55 16.35 5.11
CA LEU A 69 3.97 16.15 5.42
C LEU A 69 4.19 15.71 6.87
N ARG A 70 3.44 16.28 7.82
CA ARG A 70 3.54 15.87 9.24
C ARG A 70 3.03 14.45 9.44
N GLU A 71 1.95 14.08 8.79
CA GLU A 71 1.39 12.73 8.81
C GLU A 71 2.40 11.72 8.24
N ALA A 72 2.99 12.02 7.08
CA ALA A 72 4.03 11.18 6.48
C ALA A 72 5.25 11.02 7.40
N ILE A 73 5.78 12.12 7.96
CA ILE A 73 6.92 12.07 8.88
C ILE A 73 6.59 11.21 10.11
N ALA A 74 5.39 11.35 10.67
CA ALA A 74 4.98 10.56 11.83
C ALA A 74 4.90 9.06 11.49
N GLY A 75 4.30 8.70 10.35
CA GLY A 75 4.23 7.32 9.86
C GLY A 75 5.62 6.72 9.66
N GLU A 76 6.46 7.35 8.84
CA GLU A 76 7.83 6.91 8.56
C GLU A 76 8.68 6.80 9.85
N THR A 77 8.50 7.72 10.80
CA THR A 77 9.21 7.68 12.08
C THR A 77 8.80 6.46 12.91
N HIS A 78 7.51 6.14 12.95
CA HIS A 78 7.01 4.96 13.66
C HIS A 78 7.48 3.67 12.98
N GLU A 79 7.41 3.61 11.65
CA GLU A 79 7.89 2.47 10.88
C GLU A 79 9.36 2.18 11.17
N PHE A 80 10.21 3.21 11.09
CA PHE A 80 11.65 3.08 11.30
C PHE A 80 12.04 2.77 12.75
N LYS A 81 11.38 3.39 13.74
CA LYS A 81 11.79 3.27 15.16
C LYS A 81 11.19 2.07 15.87
N GLU A 82 10.02 1.61 15.43
CA GLU A 82 9.22 0.63 16.19
C GLU A 82 8.87 -0.57 15.29
N MET A 83 8.16 -0.35 14.20
CA MET A 83 7.59 -1.43 13.38
C MET A 83 8.66 -2.34 12.74
N TYR A 84 9.57 -1.78 11.95
CA TYR A 84 10.59 -2.57 11.24
C TYR A 84 11.60 -3.23 12.19
N PRO A 85 12.11 -2.58 13.26
CA PRO A 85 12.96 -3.25 14.23
C PRO A 85 12.32 -4.50 14.86
N GLU A 86 11.03 -4.44 15.20
CA GLU A 86 10.29 -5.59 15.73
C GLU A 86 10.14 -6.70 14.68
N MET A 87 9.73 -6.35 13.46
CA MET A 87 9.57 -7.31 12.35
C MET A 87 10.89 -7.99 11.96
N ILE A 88 12.01 -7.25 11.95
CA ILE A 88 13.34 -7.79 11.70
C ILE A 88 13.76 -8.74 12.81
N ALA A 89 13.50 -8.41 14.08
CA ALA A 89 13.82 -9.27 15.21
C ALA A 89 13.04 -10.60 15.14
N ALA A 90 11.74 -10.54 14.82
CA ALA A 90 10.91 -11.73 14.60
C ALA A 90 11.43 -12.57 13.42
N ALA A 91 11.69 -11.96 12.26
CA ALA A 91 12.21 -12.67 11.08
C ALA A 91 13.56 -13.34 11.35
N LYS A 92 14.44 -12.70 12.14
CA LYS A 92 15.71 -13.30 12.59
C LYS A 92 15.49 -14.51 13.50
N ALA A 93 14.58 -14.41 14.46
CA ALA A 93 14.27 -15.50 15.39
C ALA A 93 13.69 -16.73 14.69
N GLU A 94 12.90 -16.51 13.63
CA GLU A 94 12.28 -17.57 12.82
C GLU A 94 13.19 -18.09 11.69
N GLY A 95 14.33 -17.44 11.44
CA GLY A 95 15.23 -17.78 10.33
C GLY A 95 14.67 -17.41 8.95
N ALA A 96 13.66 -16.54 8.87
CA ALA A 96 12.99 -16.10 7.65
C ALA A 96 13.83 -15.06 6.88
N LYS A 97 14.92 -15.51 6.24
CA LYS A 97 15.93 -14.63 5.62
C LYS A 97 15.41 -13.71 4.52
N GLU A 98 14.41 -14.15 3.76
CA GLU A 98 13.83 -13.31 2.71
C GLU A 98 13.01 -12.16 3.29
N ALA A 99 12.23 -12.44 4.34
CA ALA A 99 11.46 -11.43 5.06
C ALA A 99 12.39 -10.45 5.79
N GLU A 100 13.42 -10.95 6.48
CA GLU A 100 14.44 -10.14 7.15
C GLU A 100 15.08 -9.11 6.20
N ARG A 101 15.35 -9.49 4.95
CA ARG A 101 15.94 -8.58 3.94
C ARG A 101 14.93 -7.58 3.37
N SER A 102 13.64 -7.89 3.44
CA SER A 102 12.59 -7.03 2.89
C SER A 102 12.11 -5.94 3.87
N PHE A 103 12.36 -6.13 5.16
CA PHE A 103 12.16 -5.16 6.23
C PHE A 103 13.40 -4.29 6.41
#